data_AF-A0A973YA55-F1
#
_entry.id   AF-A0A973YA55-F1
#
_cell.length_a   1.000
_cell.length_b   1.000
_cell.length_c   1.000
_cell.angle_alpha   90.00
_cell.angle_beta   90.00
_cell.angle_gamma   90.00
#
_symmetry.space_group_name_H-M   'P 1'
#
loop_
_entity.id
_entity.type
_entity.pdbx_description
1 polymer ?
#
loop_
_entity_poly.entity_id
_entity_poly.type
_entity_poly.pdbx_seq_one_letter_code
_entity_poly.pdbx_strand_id
1 'polypeptide(L)'
;RMEGHGFYQLPTGTEYRGALWDGMFHGEGELLFPDGSKYRALWHRGVPTQGKLIFADGLEYEEKEWHYCNGYDRRFYTEIRSGFKPPGIPQLTNLDPPKPIPEGCYDCGDGFYNPETRVIVDYKFRFLRNA
;
A
#
# COMPACT_ATOMS: atom_id res chain seq x y z
N ARG A 1 -22.42 -24.66 -5.12
CA ARG A 1 -22.85 -23.32 -5.58
C ARG A 1 -22.71 -22.38 -4.40
N MET A 2 -21.86 -21.35 -4.49
CA MET A 2 -21.69 -20.42 -3.38
C MET A 2 -22.79 -19.36 -3.44
N GLU A 3 -23.52 -19.20 -2.35
CA GLU A 3 -24.58 -18.21 -2.19
C GLU A 3 -24.47 -17.57 -0.80
N GLY A 4 -24.94 -16.32 -0.67
CA GLY A 4 -24.85 -15.56 0.57
C GLY A 4 -23.49 -14.88 0.75
N HIS A 5 -23.15 -14.47 1.97
CA HIS A 5 -21.88 -13.81 2.23
C HIS A 5 -20.73 -14.81 2.31
N GLY A 6 -19.62 -14.49 1.64
CA GLY A 6 -18.46 -15.35 1.62
C GLY A 6 -17.16 -14.62 1.37
N PHE A 7 -16.12 -15.44 1.35
CA PHE A 7 -14.74 -15.04 1.12
C PHE A 7 -14.21 -15.81 -0.08
N TYR A 8 -13.45 -15.14 -0.94
CA TYR A 8 -12.78 -15.76 -2.08
C TYR A 8 -11.40 -15.14 -2.28
N GLN A 9 -10.35 -15.97 -2.24
CA GLN A 9 -8.97 -15.53 -2.49
C GLN A 9 -8.60 -15.81 -3.95
N LEU A 10 -8.17 -14.75 -4.65
CA LEU A 10 -7.67 -14.86 -6.01
C LEU A 10 -6.22 -15.34 -5.99
N PRO A 11 -5.73 -15.99 -7.08
CA PRO A 11 -4.33 -16.37 -7.22
C PRO A 11 -3.34 -15.20 -7.11
N THR A 12 -3.79 -13.97 -7.34
CA THR A 12 -3.01 -12.73 -7.18
C THR A 12 -2.78 -12.34 -5.71
N GLY A 13 -3.42 -13.03 -4.76
CA GLY A 13 -3.45 -12.67 -3.34
C GLY A 13 -4.54 -11.66 -2.98
N THR A 14 -5.25 -11.10 -3.97
CA THR A 14 -6.44 -10.26 -3.72
C THR A 14 -7.54 -11.09 -3.07
N GLU A 15 -8.19 -10.54 -2.05
CA GLU A 15 -9.29 -11.20 -1.35
C GLU A 15 -10.61 -10.49 -1.63
N TYR A 16 -11.63 -11.23 -2.04
CA TYR A 16 -13.01 -10.74 -2.05
C TYR A 16 -13.72 -11.09 -0.74
N ARG A 17 -14.45 -10.13 -0.19
CA ARG A 17 -15.36 -10.31 0.95
C ARG A 17 -16.69 -9.65 0.62
N GLY A 18 -17.77 -10.43 0.55
CA GLY A 18 -19.06 -9.89 0.18
C GLY A 18 -20.08 -10.94 -0.17
N ALA A 19 -21.21 -10.50 -0.70
CA ALA A 19 -22.25 -11.40 -1.15
C ALA A 19 -21.84 -12.13 -2.45
N LEU A 20 -22.32 -13.36 -2.58
CA LEU A 20 -22.07 -14.28 -3.67
C LEU A 20 -23.43 -14.78 -4.17
N TRP A 21 -23.54 -14.93 -5.49
CA TRP A 21 -24.69 -15.55 -6.12
C TRP A 21 -24.20 -16.38 -7.30
N ASP A 22 -24.53 -17.67 -7.28
CA ASP A 22 -24.05 -18.66 -8.26
C ASP A 22 -22.52 -18.72 -8.40
N GLY A 23 -21.80 -18.57 -7.28
CA GLY A 23 -20.34 -18.53 -7.31
C GLY A 23 -19.73 -17.24 -7.89
N MET A 24 -20.54 -16.25 -8.25
CA MET A 24 -20.08 -14.94 -8.72
C MET A 24 -20.24 -13.89 -7.62
N PHE A 25 -19.40 -12.85 -7.63
CA PHE A 25 -19.57 -11.68 -6.76
C PHE A 25 -20.92 -11.01 -7.06
N HIS A 26 -21.69 -10.71 -6.03
CA HIS A 26 -23.02 -10.12 -6.16
C HIS A 26 -23.38 -9.27 -4.95
N GLY A 27 -24.19 -8.22 -5.12
CA GLY A 27 -24.56 -7.32 -4.03
C GLY A 27 -23.37 -6.53 -3.51
N GLU A 28 -23.37 -6.20 -2.21
CA GLU A 28 -22.25 -5.47 -1.59
C GLU A 28 -21.05 -6.40 -1.36
N GLY A 29 -19.86 -5.90 -1.74
CA GLY A 29 -18.61 -6.59 -1.47
C GLY A 29 -17.39 -5.70 -1.66
N GLU A 30 -16.27 -6.11 -1.08
CA GLU A 30 -15.00 -5.43 -1.21
C GLU A 30 -13.88 -6.37 -1.66
N LEU A 31 -13.00 -5.86 -2.51
CA LEU A 31 -11.70 -6.47 -2.80
C LEU A 31 -10.65 -5.85 -1.86
N LEU A 32 -9.84 -6.69 -1.25
CA LEU A 32 -8.68 -6.32 -0.43
C LEU A 32 -7.43 -6.70 -1.20
N PHE A 33 -6.56 -5.74 -1.47
CA PHE A 33 -5.35 -5.95 -2.24
C PHE A 33 -4.15 -6.21 -1.30
N PRO A 34 -3.12 -6.96 -1.76
CA PRO A 34 -1.93 -7.23 -0.95
C PRO A 34 -1.15 -5.99 -0.49
N ASP A 35 -1.29 -4.87 -1.22
CA ASP A 35 -0.67 -3.59 -0.85
C ASP A 35 -1.41 -2.84 0.27
N GLY A 36 -2.54 -3.38 0.74
CA GLY A 36 -3.38 -2.78 1.78
C GLY A 36 -4.48 -1.85 1.24
N SER A 37 -4.50 -1.56 -0.07
CA SER A 37 -5.61 -0.87 -0.70
C SER A 37 -6.86 -1.76 -0.74
N LYS A 38 -8.02 -1.15 -0.93
CA LYS A 38 -9.29 -1.87 -1.07
C LYS A 38 -10.22 -1.21 -2.07
N TYR A 39 -11.03 -2.02 -2.72
CA TYR A 39 -12.07 -1.56 -3.65
C TYR A 39 -13.44 -2.04 -3.18
N ARG A 40 -14.25 -1.11 -2.67
CA ARG A 40 -15.63 -1.38 -2.23
C ARG A 40 -16.57 -1.15 -3.39
N ALA A 41 -17.43 -2.11 -3.70
CA ALA A 41 -18.33 -1.98 -4.83
C ALA A 41 -19.66 -2.72 -4.63
N LEU A 42 -20.64 -2.31 -5.43
CA LEU A 42 -21.81 -3.11 -5.75
C LEU A 42 -21.47 -4.00 -6.93
N TRP A 43 -21.75 -5.30 -6.78
CA TRP A 43 -21.42 -6.34 -7.75
C TRP A 43 -22.70 -6.89 -8.37
N HIS A 44 -22.67 -7.08 -9.68
CA HIS A 44 -23.72 -7.78 -10.41
C HIS A 44 -23.09 -8.84 -11.30
N ARG A 45 -23.19 -10.11 -10.87
CA ARG A 45 -22.69 -11.29 -11.61
C ARG A 45 -21.20 -11.14 -11.95
N GLY A 46 -20.40 -10.84 -10.94
CA GLY A 46 -18.94 -10.68 -11.06
C GLY A 46 -18.48 -9.30 -11.58
N VAL A 47 -19.38 -8.43 -12.04
CA VAL A 47 -19.03 -7.11 -12.57
C VAL A 47 -19.34 -6.02 -11.54
N PRO A 48 -18.39 -5.13 -11.21
CA PRO A 48 -18.67 -4.00 -10.34
C PRO A 48 -19.47 -2.93 -11.11
N THR A 49 -20.59 -2.47 -10.54
CA THR A 49 -21.46 -1.44 -11.15
C THR A 49 -21.15 -0.04 -10.64
N GLN A 50 -20.78 0.07 -9.37
CA GLN A 50 -20.32 1.28 -8.71
C GLN A 50 -19.31 0.88 -7.66
N GLY A 51 -18.20 1.62 -7.54
CA GLY A 51 -17.26 1.37 -6.47
C GLY A 51 -16.38 2.54 -6.13
N LYS A 52 -15.64 2.36 -5.04
CA LYS A 52 -14.68 3.31 -4.49
C LYS A 52 -13.38 2.59 -4.22
N LEU A 53 -12.30 3.12 -4.80
CA LEU A 53 -10.93 2.72 -4.46
C LEU A 53 -10.47 3.52 -3.25
N ILE A 54 -9.94 2.81 -2.26
CA ILE A 54 -9.38 3.38 -1.04
C ILE A 54 -7.95 2.87 -0.95
N PHE A 55 -6.98 3.78 -0.98
CA PHE A 55 -5.56 3.46 -0.88
C PHE A 55 -5.22 2.94 0.52
N ALA A 56 -4.03 2.33 0.66
CA ALA A 56 -3.59 1.73 1.92
C ALA A 56 -3.49 2.74 3.08
N ASP A 57 -3.24 4.02 2.76
CA ASP A 57 -3.22 5.14 3.71
C ASP A 57 -4.62 5.70 4.03
N GLY A 58 -5.67 5.14 3.44
CA GLY A 58 -7.06 5.55 3.63
C GLY A 58 -7.53 6.70 2.74
N LEU A 59 -6.71 7.17 1.80
CA LEU A 59 -7.14 8.14 0.79
C LEU A 59 -8.22 7.49 -0.10
N GLU A 60 -9.40 8.11 -0.23
CA GLU A 60 -10.39 7.68 -1.23
C GLU A 60 -10.05 8.32 -2.58
N TYR A 61 -10.07 7.53 -3.65
CA TYR A 61 -9.93 8.07 -5.00
C TYR A 61 -11.16 8.90 -5.37
N GLU A 62 -10.93 10.07 -5.96
CA GLU A 62 -11.98 10.93 -6.52
C GLU A 62 -11.64 11.27 -7.97
N GLU A 63 -12.59 11.04 -8.88
CA GLU A 63 -12.43 11.36 -10.31
C GLU A 63 -12.42 12.89 -10.54
N LYS A 64 -13.19 13.62 -9.74
CA LYS A 64 -13.33 15.07 -9.80
C LYS A 64 -12.67 15.67 -8.56
N GLU A 65 -12.11 16.87 -8.71
CA GLU A 65 -11.53 17.63 -7.60
C GLU A 65 -10.41 16.88 -6.84
N TRP A 66 -9.52 16.23 -7.59
CA TRP A 66 -8.37 15.52 -7.01
C TRP A 66 -7.40 16.48 -6.31
N HIS A 67 -7.47 16.53 -4.98
CA HIS A 67 -6.65 17.42 -4.18
C HIS A 67 -5.31 16.81 -3.74
N TYR A 68 -5.14 15.50 -3.87
CA TYR A 68 -3.94 14.82 -3.42
C TYR A 68 -2.75 15.03 -4.38
N CYS A 69 -1.61 15.48 -3.84
CA CYS A 69 -0.36 15.68 -4.57
C CYS A 69 -0.50 16.51 -5.85
N ASN A 70 -1.33 17.55 -5.84
CA ASN A 70 -1.51 18.46 -6.97
C ASN A 70 -0.37 19.51 -7.07
N GLY A 71 -0.48 20.47 -7.98
CA GLY A 71 0.57 21.48 -8.20
C GLY A 71 0.78 22.46 -7.02
N TYR A 72 -0.19 22.60 -6.13
CA TYR A 72 -0.15 23.53 -5.00
C TYR A 72 0.16 22.83 -3.67
N ASP A 73 -0.31 21.60 -3.50
CA ASP A 73 -0.11 20.80 -2.30
C ASP A 73 0.46 19.43 -2.65
N ARG A 74 1.68 19.17 -2.17
CA ARG A 74 2.47 17.95 -2.43
C ARG A 74 2.55 17.04 -1.21
N ARG A 75 1.81 17.34 -0.14
CA ARG A 75 1.80 16.54 1.08
C ARG A 75 1.16 15.18 0.85
N PHE A 76 1.69 14.17 1.54
CA PHE A 76 1.06 12.86 1.62
C PHE A 76 -0.27 12.93 2.39
N TYR A 77 -1.19 12.00 2.15
CA TYR A 77 -2.53 12.06 2.75
C TYR A 77 -2.45 11.94 4.28
N THR A 78 -1.51 11.14 4.76
CA THR A 78 -1.16 11.04 6.18
C THR A 78 -0.72 12.38 6.78
N GLU A 79 0.07 13.18 6.06
CA GLU A 79 0.51 14.51 6.50
C GLU A 79 -0.63 15.54 6.48
N ILE A 80 -1.56 15.42 5.52
CA ILE A 80 -2.78 16.24 5.49
C ILE A 80 -3.66 15.94 6.70
N ARG A 81 -3.82 14.66 7.08
CA ARG A 81 -4.71 14.22 8.16
C ARG A 81 -4.11 14.38 9.55
N SER A 82 -2.84 14.03 9.72
CA SER A 82 -2.17 13.97 11.03
C SER A 82 -1.24 15.16 11.26
N GLY A 83 -1.18 16.11 10.32
CA GLY A 83 -0.19 17.16 10.32
C GLY A 83 1.20 16.61 9.97
N PHE A 84 2.17 17.51 9.88
CA PHE A 84 3.55 17.09 9.78
C PHE A 84 3.91 16.33 11.06
N LYS A 85 4.36 15.08 10.91
CA LYS A 85 5.14 14.47 11.97
C LYS A 85 6.28 15.47 12.24
N PRO A 86 6.56 15.84 13.51
CA PRO A 86 7.74 16.64 13.79
C PRO A 86 8.91 15.96 13.08
N PRO A 87 9.88 16.72 12.54
CA PRO A 87 11.08 16.11 11.99
C PRO A 87 11.71 15.32 13.14
N GLY A 88 11.40 14.03 13.21
CA GLY A 88 12.08 13.11 14.09
C GLY A 88 13.49 12.94 13.55
N ILE A 89 14.10 11.80 13.87
CA ILE A 89 15.22 11.34 13.06
C ILE A 89 14.72 11.30 11.61
N PRO A 90 15.42 11.96 10.65
CA PRO A 90 15.04 11.92 9.25
C PRO A 90 14.71 10.49 8.84
N GLN A 91 13.51 10.27 8.31
CA GLN A 91 13.12 8.97 7.80
C GLN A 91 13.95 8.72 6.55
N LEU A 92 15.02 7.93 6.68
CA LEU A 92 15.89 7.52 5.58
C LEU A 92 15.20 6.49 4.65
N THR A 93 13.99 6.04 5.00
CA THR A 93 13.20 5.03 4.27
C THR A 93 11.72 5.42 4.25
N ASN A 94 10.97 4.89 3.28
CA ASN A 94 9.51 5.05 3.17
C ASN A 94 8.70 4.03 4.01
N LEU A 95 9.35 3.21 4.84
CA LEU A 95 8.72 2.21 5.69
C LEU A 95 8.45 2.75 7.10
N ASP A 96 7.29 2.41 7.68
CA ASP A 96 6.92 2.72 9.08
C ASP A 96 6.58 1.41 9.83
N PRO A 97 7.34 1.02 10.88
CA PRO A 97 8.52 1.70 11.38
C PRO A 97 9.70 1.62 10.39
N PRO A 98 10.62 2.61 10.40
CA PRO A 98 11.82 2.55 9.59
C PRO A 98 12.65 1.32 9.93
N LYS A 99 13.31 0.75 8.91
CA LYS A 99 14.28 -0.33 9.13
C LYS A 99 15.39 0.17 10.07
N PRO A 100 15.85 -0.63 11.05
CA PRO A 100 17.05 -0.30 11.80
C PRO A 100 18.25 -0.24 10.84
N ILE A 101 18.79 0.95 10.65
CA ILE A 101 19.98 1.16 9.81
C ILE A 101 21.22 0.97 10.71
N PRO A 102 22.20 0.15 10.31
CA PRO A 102 23.44 0.01 11.07
C PRO A 102 24.13 1.37 11.24
N GLU A 103 24.82 1.56 12.37
CA GLU A 103 25.53 2.81 12.64
C GLU A 103 26.52 3.16 11.51
N GLY A 104 26.50 4.41 11.08
CA GLY A 104 27.33 4.90 9.97
C GLY A 104 26.92 4.42 8.58
N CYS A 105 25.87 3.61 8.44
CA CYS A 105 25.37 3.14 7.15
C CYS A 105 24.17 3.97 6.64
N TYR A 106 23.87 3.84 5.35
CA TYR A 106 22.76 4.50 4.67
C TYR A 106 21.89 3.45 3.96
N ASP A 107 20.57 3.58 3.99
CA ASP A 107 19.67 2.73 3.20
C ASP A 107 19.62 3.22 1.75
N CYS A 108 19.93 2.34 0.80
CA CYS A 108 19.92 2.63 -0.64
C CYS A 108 18.65 2.13 -1.36
N GLY A 109 17.66 1.62 -0.62
CA GLY A 109 16.41 1.07 -1.17
C GLY A 109 16.50 -0.41 -1.57
N ASP A 110 17.72 -0.97 -1.68
CA ASP A 110 17.97 -2.39 -1.90
C ASP A 110 18.95 -3.01 -0.90
N GLY A 111 19.45 -2.21 0.04
CA GLY A 111 20.48 -2.63 0.99
C GLY A 111 21.03 -1.47 1.82
N PHE A 112 22.01 -1.78 2.67
CA PHE A 112 22.75 -0.81 3.46
C PHE A 112 24.12 -0.54 2.85
N TYR A 113 24.39 0.72 2.52
CA TYR A 113 25.69 1.23 2.11
C TYR A 113 26.53 1.61 3.34
N ASN A 114 27.75 1.09 3.41
CA ASN A 114 28.75 1.50 4.39
C ASN A 114 29.82 2.38 3.69
N PRO A 115 30.00 3.65 4.09
CA PRO A 115 30.94 4.57 3.47
C PRO A 115 32.42 4.26 3.76
N GLU A 116 32.71 3.55 4.85
CA GLU A 116 34.08 3.13 5.19
C GLU A 116 34.55 1.99 4.29
N THR A 117 33.69 0.99 4.06
CA THR A 117 34.01 -0.17 3.23
C THR A 117 33.69 0.04 1.76
N ARG A 118 32.85 1.03 1.45
CA ARG A 118 32.26 1.27 0.12
C ARG A 118 31.49 0.07 -0.43
N VAL A 119 30.83 -0.66 0.45
CA VAL A 119 30.05 -1.86 0.10
C VAL A 119 28.59 -1.62 0.41
N ILE A 120 27.74 -2.15 -0.47
CA ILE A 120 26.31 -2.29 -0.26
C ILE A 120 26.03 -3.76 0.06
N VAL A 121 25.38 -4.01 1.19
CA VAL A 121 24.86 -5.33 1.58
C VAL A 121 23.34 -5.32 1.55
N ASP A 122 22.69 -6.44 1.24
CA ASP A 122 21.23 -6.51 1.29
C ASP A 122 20.72 -6.40 2.74
N TYR A 123 19.40 -6.36 2.91
CA TYR A 123 18.76 -6.30 4.24
C TYR A 123 19.00 -7.54 5.12
N LYS A 124 19.69 -8.58 4.61
CA LYS A 124 20.14 -9.77 5.35
C LYS A 124 21.66 -9.78 5.53
N PHE A 125 22.34 -8.66 5.31
CA PHE A 125 23.79 -8.48 5.41
C PHE A 125 24.61 -9.35 4.43
N ARG A 126 24.01 -9.73 3.30
CA ARG A 126 24.72 -10.42 2.22
C ARG A 126 25.29 -9.39 1.25
N PHE A 127 26.53 -9.58 0.81
CA PHE A 127 27.15 -8.71 -0.19
C PHE A 127 26.26 -8.57 -1.43
N LEU A 128 25.97 -7.32 -1.84
CA LEU A 128 25.29 -7.01 -3.10
C LEU A 128 26.28 -6.51 -4.15
N ARG A 129 26.93 -5.38 -3.87
CA ARG A 129 27.84 -4.70 -4.80
C ARG A 129 28.72 -3.70 -4.05
N ASN A 130 29.77 -3.23 -4.72
CA ASN A 130 30.48 -2.02 -4.29
C ASN A 130 29.69 -0.78 -4.71
N ALA A 131 29.91 0.33 -4.00
CA ALA A 131 29.38 1.65 -4.33
C ALA A 131 30.18 2.36 -5.43
#